data_AF-A0A2S7YID5-F1
#
_entry.id   AF-A0A2S7YID5-F1
#
_cell.length_a   1.000
_cell.length_b   1.000
_cell.length_c   1.000
_cell.angle_alpha   90.00
_cell.angle_beta   90.00
_cell.angle_gamma   90.00
#
_symmetry.space_group_name_H-M   'P 1'
#
loop_
_entity.id
_entity.type
_entity.pdbx_description
1 polymer ?
#
loop_
_entity_poly.entity_id
_entity_poly.type
_entity_poly.pdbx_seq_one_letter_code
_entity_poly.pdbx_strand_id
1 'polypeptide(L)'
;MKSPIPDYLKAVLDNARSIDGGAPASYIETLANADTSKMAVALAMVDGNVYSVGDDQVEFSMQSISKAFVYAMAIEDLGLPKVLEKIGVEPSGDAFNHLSLERGTNRPVNPMINAGAITAHSLVWGNSLEERTERILRGLSQLAGRRLHVDEQVYEAELKNADRNMAIGYMLKAAGVITCDPRDIVKGYIRQCAINVNVRDLAIMAATLSNAGVHPITGDRIIPQASVRQVLSVMTTCGMYNAAGDWVSNVGIPAKSGVAGGIIGALPGQVGIATFSPKLDERGNSVRGVAICEKLSQDMGLHMMDVSQIAGATVSTTVATIVAGDKEPHHPNCEREVIVFSLRGAVRFPGSERLSRALVRELGDPKPGDPGSGKYSNTCAVVISLRDVYSLNTVARRILHESVKRLIAEGRTVVVVDPAQDLQMDDSDIAIQGSRLRVVKSEHEARDYIGGVGCSTVLIEDDW
;
A
#
# COMPACT_ATOMS: atom_id res chain seq x y z
N MET A 1 27.11 11.28 -9.27
CA MET A 1 26.99 10.67 -7.93
C MET A 1 26.11 9.44 -8.06
N LYS A 2 26.45 8.30 -7.43
CA LYS A 2 25.58 7.12 -7.37
C LYS A 2 24.71 7.18 -6.11
N SER A 3 23.54 6.56 -6.13
CA SER A 3 22.72 6.40 -4.93
C SER A 3 23.51 5.61 -3.86
N PRO A 4 23.45 5.99 -2.58
CA PRO A 4 24.11 5.24 -1.50
C PRO A 4 23.35 3.97 -1.09
N ILE A 5 22.10 3.79 -1.54
CA ILE A 5 21.24 2.67 -1.12
C ILE A 5 21.84 1.29 -1.47
N PRO A 6 22.37 1.03 -2.68
CA PRO A 6 23.00 -0.26 -2.98
C PRO A 6 24.22 -0.57 -2.09
N ASP A 7 25.04 0.44 -1.76
CA ASP A 7 26.22 0.27 -0.90
C ASP A 7 25.79 -0.10 0.53
N TYR A 8 24.73 0.55 1.04
CA TYR A 8 24.13 0.19 2.31
C TYR A 8 23.55 -1.24 2.29
N LEU A 9 22.77 -1.61 1.26
CA LEU A 9 22.22 -2.97 1.15
C LEU A 9 23.33 -4.02 1.11
N LYS A 10 24.47 -3.72 0.47
CA LYS A 10 25.63 -4.61 0.48
C LYS A 10 26.19 -4.78 1.89
N ALA A 11 26.29 -3.71 2.67
CA ALA A 11 26.73 -3.79 4.07
C ALA A 11 25.76 -4.61 4.93
N VAL A 12 24.44 -4.46 4.73
CA VAL A 12 23.42 -5.30 5.39
C VAL A 12 23.60 -6.77 5.04
N LEU A 13 23.79 -7.06 3.75
CA LEU A 13 24.02 -8.41 3.24
C LEU A 13 25.29 -9.03 3.84
N ASP A 14 26.40 -8.29 3.88
CA ASP A 14 27.68 -8.76 4.41
C ASP A 14 27.61 -9.01 5.93
N ASN A 15 26.89 -8.19 6.69
CA ASN A 15 26.62 -8.43 8.11
C ASN A 15 25.81 -9.72 8.36
N ALA A 16 24.86 -10.04 7.48
CA ALA A 16 24.06 -11.25 7.59
C ALA A 16 24.83 -12.54 7.21
N ARG A 17 25.95 -12.43 6.48
CA ARG A 17 26.72 -13.62 6.04
C ARG A 17 27.26 -14.45 7.19
N SER A 18 27.64 -13.82 8.31
CA SER A 18 28.20 -14.51 9.48
C SER A 18 27.16 -15.31 10.28
N ILE A 19 25.87 -15.15 9.98
CA ILE A 19 24.79 -15.90 10.62
C ILE A 19 24.68 -17.25 9.92
N ASP A 20 25.07 -18.34 10.58
CA ASP A 20 25.17 -19.68 9.97
C ASP A 20 24.12 -20.71 10.46
N GLY A 21 23.22 -20.28 11.35
CA GLY A 21 22.15 -21.12 11.89
C GLY A 21 21.13 -21.58 10.85
N GLY A 22 20.34 -22.60 11.24
CA GLY A 22 19.25 -23.14 10.45
C GLY A 22 19.67 -24.18 9.40
N ALA A 23 18.69 -24.70 8.67
CA ALA A 23 18.88 -25.69 7.61
C ALA A 23 17.85 -25.48 6.48
N PRO A 24 18.16 -25.90 5.24
CA PRO A 24 17.17 -25.90 4.17
C PRO A 24 15.96 -26.79 4.48
N ALA A 25 14.84 -26.55 3.79
CA ALA A 25 13.66 -27.39 3.90
C ALA A 25 13.98 -28.82 3.41
N SER A 26 13.85 -29.82 4.29
CA SER A 26 14.28 -31.20 4.02
C SER A 26 13.22 -32.08 3.34
N TYR A 27 11.96 -31.66 3.33
CA TYR A 27 10.83 -32.48 2.85
C TYR A 27 10.58 -32.37 1.33
N ILE A 28 11.26 -31.45 0.64
CA ILE A 28 11.29 -31.32 -0.82
C ILE A 28 12.74 -31.47 -1.25
N GLU A 29 13.04 -32.51 -2.03
CA GLU A 29 14.41 -32.87 -2.43
C GLU A 29 15.16 -31.68 -3.09
N THR A 30 14.50 -30.95 -3.99
CA THR A 30 15.07 -29.77 -4.65
C THR A 30 15.46 -28.67 -3.66
N LEU A 31 14.66 -28.46 -2.60
CA LEU A 31 14.96 -27.44 -1.58
C LEU A 31 16.02 -27.93 -0.58
N ALA A 32 16.03 -29.23 -0.27
CA ALA A 32 17.02 -29.83 0.62
C ALA A 32 18.45 -29.69 0.06
N ASN A 33 18.57 -29.72 -1.26
CA ASN A 33 19.83 -29.60 -2.00
C ASN A 33 20.14 -28.16 -2.45
N ALA A 34 19.40 -27.15 -1.98
CA ALA A 34 19.62 -25.75 -2.35
C ALA A 34 21.01 -25.24 -1.92
N ASP A 35 21.63 -24.40 -2.76
CA ASP A 35 22.91 -23.77 -2.44
C ASP A 35 22.76 -22.75 -1.29
N THR A 36 23.13 -23.18 -0.08
CA THR A 36 23.02 -22.37 1.14
C THR A 36 23.97 -21.18 1.23
N SER A 37 24.90 -21.03 0.29
CA SER A 37 25.77 -19.85 0.20
C SER A 37 25.04 -18.64 -0.41
N LYS A 38 23.94 -18.87 -1.12
CA LYS A 38 23.19 -17.85 -1.83
C LYS A 38 22.44 -16.92 -0.90
N MET A 39 22.56 -15.62 -1.17
CA MET A 39 21.82 -14.62 -0.43
C MET A 39 21.60 -13.36 -1.27
N ALA A 40 20.40 -12.78 -1.20
CA ALA A 40 20.08 -11.55 -1.88
C ALA A 40 19.07 -10.70 -1.11
N VAL A 41 19.07 -9.40 -1.39
CA VAL A 41 18.06 -8.44 -0.92
C VAL A 41 17.71 -7.47 -2.03
N ALA A 42 16.43 -7.12 -2.13
CA ALA A 42 15.92 -6.12 -3.04
C ALA A 42 14.91 -5.19 -2.35
N LEU A 43 14.96 -3.92 -2.71
CA LEU A 43 13.98 -2.88 -2.37
C LEU A 43 13.37 -2.36 -3.67
N ALA A 44 12.05 -2.31 -3.74
CA ALA A 44 11.31 -1.66 -4.81
C ALA A 44 10.48 -0.52 -4.22
N MET A 45 10.74 0.70 -4.68
CA MET A 45 10.02 1.89 -4.26
C MET A 45 8.65 1.96 -4.96
N VAL A 46 7.70 2.64 -4.34
CA VAL A 46 6.35 2.83 -4.91
C VAL A 46 6.35 3.65 -6.21
N ASP A 47 7.45 4.34 -6.51
CA ASP A 47 7.68 5.11 -7.74
C ASP A 47 8.37 4.30 -8.87
N GLY A 48 8.63 3.01 -8.65
CA GLY A 48 9.21 2.10 -9.65
C GLY A 48 10.72 1.92 -9.57
N ASN A 49 11.44 2.67 -8.73
CA ASN A 49 12.88 2.46 -8.54
C ASN A 49 13.17 1.14 -7.81
N VAL A 50 14.12 0.34 -8.32
CA VAL A 50 14.52 -0.94 -7.72
C VAL A 50 16.01 -0.96 -7.40
N TYR A 51 16.34 -1.27 -6.14
CA TYR A 51 17.70 -1.49 -5.65
C TYR A 51 17.85 -2.95 -5.25
N SER A 52 18.89 -3.63 -5.70
CA SER A 52 19.13 -5.03 -5.37
C SER A 52 20.62 -5.35 -5.30
N VAL A 53 20.99 -6.28 -4.42
CA VAL A 53 22.38 -6.75 -4.23
C VAL A 53 22.41 -8.24 -3.86
N GLY A 54 23.56 -8.87 -4.07
CA GLY A 54 23.76 -10.30 -3.82
C GLY A 54 23.41 -11.14 -5.04
N ASP A 55 22.93 -12.37 -4.79
CA ASP A 55 22.50 -13.31 -5.83
C ASP A 55 21.09 -12.98 -6.36
N ASP A 56 20.88 -11.74 -6.79
CA ASP A 56 19.55 -11.16 -7.02
C ASP A 56 18.79 -11.67 -8.26
N GLN A 57 19.46 -12.44 -9.12
CA GLN A 57 18.88 -13.13 -10.29
C GLN A 57 18.59 -14.62 -10.03
N VAL A 58 18.99 -15.17 -8.89
CA VAL A 58 18.72 -16.58 -8.58
C VAL A 58 17.21 -16.77 -8.42
N GLU A 59 16.65 -17.64 -9.24
CA GLU A 59 15.26 -18.04 -9.16
C GLU A 59 15.07 -19.15 -8.11
N PHE A 60 13.94 -19.09 -7.43
CA PHE A 60 13.50 -20.08 -6.46
C PHE A 60 11.97 -20.14 -6.45
N SER A 61 11.41 -21.28 -6.03
CA SER A 61 9.96 -21.45 -5.93
C SER A 61 9.39 -20.49 -4.87
N MET A 62 8.33 -19.75 -5.23
CA MET A 62 7.69 -18.74 -4.39
C MET A 62 7.08 -19.31 -3.10
N GLN A 63 6.65 -20.56 -3.12
CA GLN A 63 6.14 -21.27 -1.95
C GLN A 63 4.99 -20.51 -1.27
N SER A 64 4.98 -20.45 0.06
CA SER A 64 3.92 -19.79 0.85
C SER A 64 3.83 -18.27 0.65
N ILE A 65 4.79 -17.63 -0.02
CA ILE A 65 4.67 -16.21 -0.39
C ILE A 65 3.48 -15.99 -1.33
N SER A 66 3.20 -16.95 -2.21
CA SER A 66 2.08 -16.91 -3.17
C SER A 66 0.71 -16.72 -2.51
N LYS A 67 0.56 -17.15 -1.25
CA LYS A 67 -0.71 -17.11 -0.51
C LYS A 67 -1.29 -15.71 -0.39
N ALA A 68 -0.43 -14.70 -0.15
CA ALA A 68 -0.87 -13.32 -0.02
C ALA A 68 -1.50 -12.80 -1.32
N PHE A 69 -0.85 -13.09 -2.45
CA PHE A 69 -1.29 -12.65 -3.77
C PHE A 69 -2.52 -13.42 -4.26
N VAL A 70 -2.56 -14.73 -4.03
CA VAL A 70 -3.72 -15.54 -4.42
C VAL A 70 -4.94 -15.24 -3.54
N TYR A 71 -4.75 -14.90 -2.27
CA TYR A 71 -5.84 -14.34 -1.45
C TYR A 71 -6.37 -13.02 -2.02
N ALA A 72 -5.48 -12.14 -2.52
CA ALA A 72 -5.89 -10.91 -3.20
C ALA A 72 -6.74 -11.20 -4.46
N MET A 73 -6.32 -12.16 -5.28
CA MET A 73 -7.06 -12.59 -6.48
C MET A 73 -8.41 -13.22 -6.13
N ALA A 74 -8.50 -14.03 -5.08
CA ALA A 74 -9.77 -14.58 -4.61
C ALA A 74 -10.76 -13.47 -4.18
N ILE A 75 -10.26 -12.41 -3.52
CA ILE A 75 -11.08 -11.24 -3.17
C ILE A 75 -11.50 -10.48 -4.42
N GLU A 76 -10.63 -10.35 -5.42
CA GLU A 76 -10.95 -9.70 -6.69
C GLU A 76 -12.05 -10.45 -7.45
N ASP A 77 -11.91 -11.77 -7.60
CA ASP A 77 -12.82 -12.59 -8.40
C ASP A 77 -14.18 -12.81 -7.72
N LEU A 78 -14.23 -12.92 -6.38
CA LEU A 78 -15.44 -13.31 -5.65
C LEU A 78 -16.02 -12.18 -4.76
N GLY A 79 -15.23 -11.17 -4.43
CA GLY A 79 -15.58 -10.11 -3.47
C GLY A 79 -15.30 -10.50 -2.02
N LEU A 80 -14.84 -9.53 -1.22
CA LEU A 80 -14.40 -9.74 0.16
C LEU A 80 -15.45 -10.42 1.06
N PRO A 81 -16.75 -10.03 1.07
CA PRO A 81 -17.73 -10.66 1.96
C PRO A 81 -17.83 -12.18 1.76
N LYS A 82 -17.87 -12.64 0.51
CA LYS A 82 -17.96 -14.07 0.17
C LYS A 82 -16.67 -14.83 0.49
N VAL A 83 -15.51 -14.19 0.34
CA VAL A 83 -14.24 -14.78 0.77
C VAL A 83 -14.23 -14.96 2.29
N LEU A 84 -14.72 -13.98 3.05
CA LEU A 84 -14.77 -14.05 4.50
C LEU A 84 -15.77 -15.10 5.02
N GLU A 85 -16.83 -15.44 4.27
CA GLU A 85 -17.67 -16.60 4.60
C GLU A 85 -16.89 -17.92 4.62
N LYS A 86 -15.78 -18.00 3.88
CA LYS A 86 -14.99 -19.22 3.67
C LYS A 86 -13.61 -19.19 4.33
N ILE A 87 -13.10 -18.04 4.71
CA ILE A 87 -11.75 -17.88 5.30
C ILE A 87 -11.80 -16.82 6.39
N GLY A 88 -11.26 -17.14 7.57
CA GLY A 88 -11.10 -16.18 8.66
C GLY A 88 -9.93 -15.20 8.46
N VAL A 89 -9.62 -14.43 9.50
CA VAL A 89 -8.53 -13.44 9.51
C VAL A 89 -7.67 -13.50 10.77
N GLU A 90 -7.94 -14.46 11.65
CA GLU A 90 -7.31 -14.56 12.97
C GLU A 90 -6.00 -15.36 12.90
N PRO A 91 -4.98 -14.97 13.68
CA PRO A 91 -3.75 -15.75 13.78
C PRO A 91 -4.05 -17.15 14.29
N SER A 92 -3.36 -18.16 13.75
CA SER A 92 -3.38 -19.51 14.33
C SER A 92 -2.38 -19.55 15.49
N GLY A 93 -2.85 -19.86 16.71
CA GLY A 93 -1.96 -20.12 17.85
C GLY A 93 -1.19 -21.45 17.75
N ASP A 94 -1.60 -22.31 16.82
CA ASP A 94 -0.92 -23.58 16.57
C ASP A 94 0.22 -23.42 15.57
N ALA A 95 1.27 -24.23 15.72
CA ALA A 95 2.29 -24.40 14.68
C ALA A 95 1.62 -24.63 13.31
N PHE A 96 2.33 -24.25 12.24
CA PHE A 96 1.95 -24.43 10.83
C PHE A 96 1.38 -25.82 10.48
N ASN A 97 1.56 -26.81 11.38
CA ASN A 97 1.24 -28.21 11.27
C ASN A 97 -0.16 -28.66 11.77
N HIS A 98 -0.94 -27.82 12.46
CA HIS A 98 -2.28 -28.22 12.95
C HIS A 98 -3.41 -27.95 11.93
N LEU A 99 -4.46 -28.78 12.02
CA LEU A 99 -5.70 -28.65 11.25
C LEU A 99 -6.56 -27.52 11.87
N SER A 100 -6.10 -26.28 11.77
CA SER A 100 -6.72 -25.12 12.43
C SER A 100 -7.98 -24.65 11.67
N LEU A 101 -9.12 -25.27 11.96
CA LEU A 101 -10.46 -24.79 11.60
C LEU A 101 -11.08 -24.01 12.78
N GLU A 102 -11.76 -22.91 12.49
CA GLU A 102 -12.49 -22.13 13.50
C GLU A 102 -13.68 -22.93 14.05
N ARG A 103 -13.85 -22.95 15.38
CA ARG A 103 -14.96 -23.67 16.03
C ARG A 103 -16.30 -23.05 15.63
N GLY A 104 -17.24 -23.89 15.20
CA GLY A 104 -18.61 -23.48 14.86
C GLY A 104 -18.80 -23.10 13.38
N THR A 105 -17.83 -22.43 12.77
CA THR A 105 -17.88 -22.08 11.33
C THR A 105 -17.15 -23.09 10.45
N ASN A 106 -16.22 -23.86 11.02
CA ASN A 106 -15.35 -24.82 10.32
C ASN A 106 -14.53 -24.23 9.17
N ARG A 107 -14.47 -22.89 9.03
CA ARG A 107 -13.62 -22.24 8.03
C ARG A 107 -12.17 -22.19 8.53
N PRO A 108 -11.16 -22.26 7.64
CA PRO A 108 -9.77 -22.02 8.01
C PRO A 108 -9.60 -20.64 8.66
N VAL A 109 -8.77 -20.56 9.69
CA VAL A 109 -8.65 -19.35 10.55
C VAL A 109 -8.05 -18.14 9.84
N ASN A 110 -7.20 -18.31 8.83
CA ASN A 110 -6.65 -17.24 7.99
C ASN A 110 -6.11 -17.79 6.65
N PRO A 111 -5.92 -16.94 5.61
CA PRO A 111 -5.36 -17.36 4.32
C PRO A 111 -3.84 -17.65 4.30
N MET A 112 -3.09 -17.38 5.38
CA MET A 112 -1.63 -17.56 5.41
C MET A 112 -1.22 -18.99 5.81
N ILE A 113 -2.12 -19.75 6.43
CA ILE A 113 -1.98 -21.19 6.66
C ILE A 113 -2.42 -22.01 5.42
N ASN A 114 -2.00 -23.27 5.32
CA ASN A 114 -2.28 -24.11 4.15
C ASN A 114 -3.78 -24.32 3.91
N ALA A 115 -4.57 -24.52 4.97
CA ALA A 115 -6.01 -24.70 4.82
C ALA A 115 -6.67 -23.47 4.19
N GLY A 116 -6.33 -22.27 4.67
CA GLY A 116 -6.84 -21.03 4.08
C GLY A 116 -6.31 -20.77 2.68
N ALA A 117 -5.08 -21.14 2.38
CA ALA A 117 -4.50 -20.99 1.05
C ALA A 117 -5.13 -21.94 0.01
N ILE A 118 -5.38 -23.20 0.38
CA ILE A 118 -6.12 -24.18 -0.44
C ILE A 118 -7.54 -23.68 -0.69
N THR A 119 -8.21 -23.15 0.35
CA THR A 119 -9.51 -22.51 0.17
C THR A 119 -9.42 -21.29 -0.75
N ALA A 120 -8.47 -20.37 -0.55
CA ALA A 120 -8.29 -19.19 -1.39
C ALA A 120 -8.06 -19.59 -2.85
N HIS A 121 -7.22 -20.60 -3.11
CA HIS A 121 -7.03 -21.16 -4.43
C HIS A 121 -8.36 -21.61 -5.05
N SER A 122 -9.18 -22.37 -4.32
CA SER A 122 -10.49 -22.83 -4.81
C SER A 122 -11.47 -21.70 -5.16
N LEU A 123 -11.30 -20.51 -4.55
CA LEU A 123 -12.15 -19.33 -4.78
C LEU A 123 -11.70 -18.47 -5.97
N VAL A 124 -10.50 -18.69 -6.50
CA VAL A 124 -10.05 -18.05 -7.74
C VAL A 124 -10.87 -18.58 -8.92
N TRP A 125 -11.23 -17.69 -9.83
CA TRP A 125 -12.02 -17.98 -11.01
C TRP A 125 -11.34 -19.03 -11.91
N GLY A 126 -12.13 -19.98 -12.41
CA GLY A 126 -11.71 -21.07 -13.30
C GLY A 126 -12.58 -22.30 -13.13
N ASN A 127 -13.04 -22.90 -14.23
CA ASN A 127 -13.91 -24.08 -14.21
C ASN A 127 -13.12 -25.38 -14.11
N SER A 128 -11.82 -25.35 -14.41
CA SER A 128 -10.90 -26.49 -14.29
C SER A 128 -9.65 -26.14 -13.47
N LEU A 129 -8.83 -27.16 -13.20
CA LEU A 129 -7.50 -27.00 -12.62
C LEU A 129 -6.62 -26.09 -13.48
N GLU A 130 -6.62 -26.31 -14.79
CA GLU A 130 -5.80 -25.63 -15.78
C GLU A 130 -6.17 -24.15 -15.89
N GLU A 131 -7.47 -23.84 -16.04
CA GLU A 131 -7.94 -22.46 -16.15
C GLU A 131 -7.58 -21.62 -14.91
N ARG A 132 -7.76 -22.21 -13.72
CA ARG A 132 -7.44 -21.56 -12.45
C ARG A 132 -5.94 -21.37 -12.26
N THR A 133 -5.15 -22.38 -12.59
CA THR A 133 -3.68 -22.30 -12.52
C THR A 133 -3.16 -21.23 -13.47
N GLU A 134 -3.69 -21.15 -14.70
CA GLU A 134 -3.31 -20.12 -15.67
C GLU A 134 -3.72 -18.71 -15.22
N ARG A 135 -4.92 -18.54 -14.64
CA ARG A 135 -5.35 -17.26 -14.04
C ARG A 135 -4.38 -16.78 -12.96
N ILE A 136 -3.94 -17.69 -12.08
CA ILE A 136 -2.98 -17.40 -11.02
C ILE A 136 -1.62 -17.07 -11.59
N LEU A 137 -1.10 -17.89 -12.50
CA LEU A 137 0.21 -17.67 -13.14
C LEU A 137 0.25 -16.33 -13.87
N ARG A 138 -0.81 -15.99 -14.62
CA ARG A 138 -0.95 -14.70 -15.30
C ARG A 138 -0.98 -13.54 -14.31
N GLY A 139 -1.77 -13.64 -13.24
CA GLY A 139 -1.86 -12.58 -12.22
C GLY A 139 -0.53 -12.37 -11.50
N LEU A 140 0.18 -13.44 -11.14
CA LEU A 140 1.50 -13.34 -10.52
C LEU A 140 2.55 -12.79 -11.49
N SER A 141 2.45 -13.14 -12.78
CA SER A 141 3.28 -12.57 -13.84
C SER A 141 3.05 -11.08 -14.03
N GLN A 142 1.79 -10.63 -13.96
CA GLN A 142 1.45 -9.20 -14.00
C GLN A 142 2.07 -8.46 -12.80
N LEU A 143 1.98 -9.03 -11.59
CA LEU A 143 2.57 -8.44 -10.38
C LEU A 143 4.10 -8.39 -10.42
N ALA A 144 4.75 -9.35 -11.07
CA ALA A 144 6.20 -9.39 -11.25
C ALA A 144 6.70 -8.51 -12.42
N GLY A 145 5.81 -8.06 -13.30
CA GLY A 145 6.17 -7.34 -14.52
C GLY A 145 6.84 -8.20 -15.60
N ARG A 146 6.81 -9.53 -15.46
CA ARG A 146 7.35 -10.48 -16.44
C ARG A 146 6.61 -11.81 -16.42
N ARG A 147 6.72 -12.59 -17.49
CA ARG A 147 6.17 -13.97 -17.52
C ARG A 147 6.93 -14.86 -16.54
N LEU A 148 6.23 -15.38 -15.54
CA LEU A 148 6.72 -16.40 -14.62
C LEU A 148 6.41 -17.80 -15.17
N HIS A 149 7.02 -18.82 -14.58
CA HIS A 149 6.82 -20.22 -14.95
C HIS A 149 6.78 -21.11 -13.72
N VAL A 150 6.17 -22.29 -13.85
CA VAL A 150 6.16 -23.32 -12.81
C VAL A 150 7.44 -24.13 -12.90
N ASP A 151 8.08 -24.37 -11.77
CA ASP A 151 9.15 -25.35 -11.63
C ASP A 151 8.54 -26.75 -11.52
N GLU A 152 8.53 -27.48 -12.62
CA GLU A 152 7.96 -28.83 -12.66
C GLU A 152 8.72 -29.81 -11.74
N GLN A 153 10.02 -29.58 -11.46
CA GLN A 153 10.77 -30.46 -10.55
C GLN A 153 10.30 -30.27 -9.11
N VAL A 154 10.14 -29.02 -8.67
CA VAL A 154 9.59 -28.71 -7.34
C VAL A 154 8.15 -29.19 -7.24
N TYR A 155 7.33 -28.98 -8.27
CA TYR A 155 5.95 -29.44 -8.32
C TYR A 155 5.84 -30.96 -8.12
N GLU A 156 6.57 -31.75 -8.90
CA GLU A 156 6.54 -33.21 -8.81
C GLU A 156 7.10 -33.73 -7.48
N ALA A 157 8.15 -33.09 -6.95
CA ALA A 157 8.72 -33.44 -5.65
C ALA A 157 7.73 -33.17 -4.50
N GLU A 158 7.04 -32.04 -4.51
CA GLU A 158 6.06 -31.69 -3.49
C GLU A 158 4.78 -32.52 -3.61
N LEU A 159 4.36 -32.85 -4.85
CA LEU A 159 3.18 -33.69 -5.10
C LEU A 159 3.34 -35.11 -4.53
N LYS A 160 4.55 -35.69 -4.60
CA LYS A 160 4.85 -37.02 -4.01
C LYS A 160 4.65 -37.06 -2.49
N ASN A 161 4.81 -35.93 -1.80
CA ASN A 161 4.69 -35.80 -0.35
C ASN A 161 3.44 -34.99 0.06
N ALA A 162 2.42 -34.93 -0.81
CA ALA A 162 1.26 -34.06 -0.63
C ALA A 162 0.17 -34.58 0.32
N ASP A 163 0.34 -35.75 0.95
CA ASP A 163 -0.66 -36.43 1.78
C ASP A 163 -1.33 -35.49 2.80
N ARG A 164 -0.54 -34.64 3.45
CA ARG A 164 -1.05 -33.68 4.41
C ARG A 164 -1.95 -32.62 3.78
N ASN A 165 -1.55 -32.05 2.64
CA ASN A 165 -2.37 -31.08 1.94
C ASN A 165 -3.62 -31.74 1.35
N MET A 166 -3.52 -33.00 0.90
CA MET A 166 -4.67 -33.81 0.48
C MET A 166 -5.65 -34.02 1.63
N ALA A 167 -5.18 -34.40 2.81
CA ALA A 167 -6.00 -34.54 4.01
C ALA A 167 -6.73 -33.22 4.37
N ILE A 168 -6.03 -32.08 4.30
CA ILE A 168 -6.62 -30.75 4.48
C ILE A 168 -7.71 -30.51 3.44
N GLY A 169 -7.46 -30.80 2.16
CA GLY A 169 -8.45 -30.64 1.09
C GLY A 169 -9.72 -31.46 1.34
N TYR A 170 -9.59 -32.74 1.69
CA TYR A 170 -10.74 -33.59 2.01
C TYR A 170 -11.49 -33.12 3.24
N MET A 171 -10.79 -32.65 4.27
CA MET A 171 -11.40 -32.06 5.46
C MET A 171 -12.20 -30.80 5.11
N LEU A 172 -11.63 -29.88 4.32
CA LEU A 172 -12.33 -28.67 3.87
C LEU A 172 -13.58 -29.00 3.06
N LYS A 173 -13.56 -30.08 2.28
CA LYS A 173 -14.74 -30.57 1.55
C LYS A 173 -15.79 -31.15 2.48
N ALA A 174 -15.38 -31.98 3.44
CA ALA A 174 -16.27 -32.54 4.45
C ALA A 174 -16.97 -31.45 5.28
N ALA A 175 -16.27 -30.34 5.55
CA ALA A 175 -16.80 -29.17 6.23
C ALA A 175 -17.63 -28.22 5.34
N GLY A 176 -17.79 -28.52 4.05
CA GLY A 176 -18.54 -27.68 3.10
C GLY A 176 -17.87 -26.35 2.75
N VAL A 177 -16.58 -26.17 3.09
CA VAL A 177 -15.81 -24.96 2.76
C VAL A 177 -15.53 -24.95 1.27
N ILE A 178 -15.01 -26.05 0.72
CA ILE A 178 -14.80 -26.23 -0.72
C ILE A 178 -15.80 -27.24 -1.29
N THR A 179 -16.22 -27.05 -2.53
CA THR A 179 -17.17 -27.95 -3.23
C THR A 179 -16.53 -28.76 -4.34
N CYS A 180 -15.39 -28.30 -4.88
CA CYS A 180 -14.62 -28.95 -5.95
C CYS A 180 -14.01 -30.31 -5.53
N ASP A 181 -13.34 -31.00 -6.46
CA ASP A 181 -12.50 -32.15 -6.11
C ASP A 181 -11.26 -31.66 -5.32
N PRO A 182 -11.04 -32.10 -4.07
CA PRO A 182 -9.89 -31.72 -3.28
C PRO A 182 -8.56 -32.02 -3.97
N ARG A 183 -8.49 -33.08 -4.77
CA ARG A 183 -7.26 -33.48 -5.46
C ARG A 183 -6.82 -32.43 -6.47
N ASP A 184 -7.78 -31.88 -7.21
CA ASP A 184 -7.51 -30.85 -8.21
C ASP A 184 -7.09 -29.55 -7.53
N ILE A 185 -7.82 -29.12 -6.50
CA ILE A 185 -7.46 -27.89 -5.76
C ILE A 185 -6.08 -27.99 -5.11
N VAL A 186 -5.74 -29.14 -4.50
CA VAL A 186 -4.42 -29.34 -3.89
C VAL A 186 -3.33 -29.38 -4.94
N LYS A 187 -3.54 -30.05 -6.09
CA LYS A 187 -2.59 -30.01 -7.22
C LYS A 187 -2.36 -28.59 -7.70
N GLY A 188 -3.42 -27.80 -7.87
CA GLY A 188 -3.33 -26.39 -8.29
C GLY A 188 -2.58 -25.52 -7.26
N TYR A 189 -2.86 -25.72 -5.97
CA TYR A 189 -2.13 -25.05 -4.89
C TYR A 189 -0.63 -25.39 -4.89
N ILE A 190 -0.25 -26.66 -5.13
CA ILE A 190 1.16 -27.04 -5.22
C ILE A 190 1.81 -26.42 -6.49
N ARG A 191 1.12 -26.40 -7.64
CA ARG A 191 1.61 -25.68 -8.83
C ARG A 191 1.83 -24.20 -8.56
N GLN A 192 0.92 -23.55 -7.82
CA GLN A 192 1.06 -22.17 -7.37
C GLN A 192 2.33 -21.98 -6.50
N CYS A 193 2.60 -22.89 -5.57
CA CYS A 193 3.80 -22.83 -4.72
C CYS A 193 5.10 -23.04 -5.50
N ALA A 194 5.04 -23.80 -6.60
CA ALA A 194 6.19 -24.10 -7.47
C ALA A 194 6.50 -23.00 -8.50
N ILE A 195 5.81 -21.85 -8.52
CA ILE A 195 6.12 -20.76 -9.45
C ILE A 195 7.45 -20.12 -9.08
N ASN A 196 8.38 -20.03 -10.04
CA ASN A 196 9.71 -19.46 -9.84
C ASN A 196 9.70 -17.93 -9.89
N VAL A 197 10.47 -17.33 -8.98
CA VAL A 197 10.72 -15.90 -8.85
C VAL A 197 12.13 -15.65 -8.35
N ASN A 198 12.66 -14.45 -8.57
CA ASN A 198 13.83 -13.93 -7.87
C ASN A 198 13.42 -12.81 -6.89
N VAL A 199 14.37 -12.29 -6.12
CA VAL A 199 14.10 -11.22 -5.14
C VAL A 199 13.61 -9.92 -5.78
N ARG A 200 13.97 -9.63 -7.04
CA ARG A 200 13.54 -8.41 -7.72
C ARG A 200 12.06 -8.50 -8.08
N ASP A 201 11.60 -9.66 -8.56
CA ASP A 201 10.18 -9.92 -8.80
C ASP A 201 9.39 -9.72 -7.51
N LEU A 202 9.82 -10.40 -6.44
CA LEU A 202 9.15 -10.34 -5.15
C LEU A 202 9.12 -8.93 -4.56
N ALA A 203 10.18 -8.14 -4.74
CA ALA A 203 10.20 -6.75 -4.29
C ALA A 203 9.17 -5.90 -5.06
N ILE A 204 9.06 -6.06 -6.39
CA ILE A 204 8.07 -5.35 -7.22
C ILE A 204 6.64 -5.79 -6.87
N MET A 205 6.42 -7.09 -6.68
CA MET A 205 5.13 -7.62 -6.26
C MET A 205 4.72 -7.08 -4.88
N ALA A 206 5.67 -7.02 -3.93
CA ALA A 206 5.45 -6.42 -2.61
C ALA A 206 5.23 -4.90 -2.71
N ALA A 207 5.95 -4.20 -3.59
CA ALA A 207 5.77 -2.76 -3.82
C ALA A 207 4.40 -2.45 -4.44
N THR A 208 3.83 -3.37 -5.22
CA THR A 208 2.44 -3.26 -5.68
C THR A 208 1.45 -3.27 -4.51
N LEU A 209 1.67 -4.11 -3.50
CA LEU A 209 0.89 -4.07 -2.25
C LEU A 209 1.15 -2.77 -1.48
N SER A 210 2.40 -2.34 -1.37
CA SER A 210 2.76 -1.07 -0.72
C SER A 210 2.14 0.15 -1.42
N ASN A 211 1.94 0.07 -2.74
CA ASN A 211 1.39 1.13 -3.58
C ASN A 211 -0.13 0.99 -3.81
N ALA A 212 -0.87 0.52 -2.80
CA ALA A 212 -2.33 0.41 -2.85
C ALA A 212 -2.87 -0.38 -4.07
N GLY A 213 -2.08 -1.36 -4.53
CA GLY A 213 -2.42 -2.29 -5.61
C GLY A 213 -2.11 -1.77 -7.00
N VAL A 214 -1.39 -0.66 -7.11
CA VAL A 214 -0.90 -0.09 -8.37
C VAL A 214 0.52 -0.58 -8.62
N HIS A 215 0.76 -1.21 -9.77
CA HIS A 215 2.09 -1.69 -10.13
C HIS A 215 3.04 -0.49 -10.25
N PRO A 216 4.18 -0.47 -9.53
CA PRO A 216 5.00 0.74 -9.40
C PRO A 216 5.68 1.17 -10.70
N ILE A 217 5.89 0.24 -11.64
CA ILE A 217 6.52 0.53 -12.94
C ILE A 217 5.50 0.84 -14.04
N THR A 218 4.41 0.08 -14.16
CA THR A 218 3.44 0.26 -15.26
C THR A 218 2.33 1.25 -14.94
N GLY A 219 2.07 1.51 -13.65
CA GLY A 219 0.94 2.34 -13.20
C GLY A 219 -0.42 1.62 -13.25
N ASP A 220 -0.45 0.34 -13.64
CA ASP A 220 -1.69 -0.42 -13.72
C ASP A 220 -2.21 -0.77 -12.33
N ARG A 221 -3.51 -0.59 -12.10
CA ARG A 221 -4.17 -1.11 -10.90
C ARG A 221 -4.41 -2.61 -11.08
N ILE A 222 -3.54 -3.42 -10.47
CA ILE A 222 -3.64 -4.88 -10.49
C ILE A 222 -4.52 -5.39 -9.35
N ILE A 223 -4.45 -4.76 -8.17
CA ILE A 223 -5.24 -5.16 -7.00
C ILE A 223 -6.11 -3.98 -6.54
N PRO A 224 -7.41 -4.18 -6.29
CA PRO A 224 -8.23 -3.13 -5.68
C PRO A 224 -7.69 -2.71 -4.31
N GLN A 225 -7.66 -1.40 -4.04
CA GLN A 225 -7.09 -0.84 -2.80
C GLN A 225 -7.70 -1.44 -1.51
N ALA A 226 -9.01 -1.72 -1.53
CA ALA A 226 -9.68 -2.35 -0.39
C ALA A 226 -9.16 -3.77 -0.11
N SER A 227 -8.89 -4.54 -1.16
CA SER A 227 -8.30 -5.88 -1.08
C SER A 227 -6.86 -5.82 -0.58
N VAL A 228 -6.08 -4.84 -1.04
CA VAL A 228 -4.70 -4.62 -0.55
C VAL A 228 -4.66 -4.36 0.94
N ARG A 229 -5.54 -3.48 1.44
CA ARG A 229 -5.66 -3.23 2.88
C ARG A 229 -5.92 -4.53 3.64
N GLN A 230 -6.85 -5.36 3.15
CA GLN A 230 -7.16 -6.64 3.76
C GLN A 230 -5.96 -7.61 3.76
N VAL A 231 -5.26 -7.72 2.63
CA VAL A 231 -4.08 -8.59 2.48
C VAL A 231 -2.97 -8.16 3.45
N LEU A 232 -2.67 -6.86 3.51
CA LEU A 232 -1.65 -6.31 4.41
C LEU A 232 -2.00 -6.52 5.89
N SER A 233 -3.28 -6.36 6.26
CA SER A 233 -3.73 -6.63 7.64
C SER A 233 -3.45 -8.08 8.03
N VAL A 234 -3.78 -9.04 7.16
CA VAL A 234 -3.57 -10.46 7.45
C VAL A 234 -2.08 -10.84 7.34
N MET A 235 -1.30 -10.24 6.44
CA MET A 235 0.15 -10.43 6.42
C MET A 235 0.80 -9.97 7.72
N THR A 236 0.32 -8.87 8.30
CA THR A 236 0.80 -8.34 9.58
C THR A 236 0.55 -9.32 10.72
N THR A 237 -0.64 -9.89 10.82
CA THR A 237 -1.02 -10.73 11.97
C THR A 237 -0.69 -12.22 11.78
N CYS A 238 -0.62 -12.70 10.54
CA CYS A 238 -0.55 -14.14 10.24
C CYS A 238 0.64 -14.53 9.33
N GLY A 239 1.36 -13.56 8.75
CA GLY A 239 2.30 -13.83 7.67
C GLY A 239 3.61 -14.50 8.08
N MET A 240 4.04 -14.28 9.32
CA MET A 240 5.26 -14.84 9.91
C MET A 240 4.98 -15.99 10.90
N TYR A 241 3.82 -16.64 10.76
CA TYR A 241 3.43 -17.81 11.55
C TYR A 241 3.48 -17.51 13.06
N ASN A 242 4.05 -18.41 13.85
CA ASN A 242 4.21 -18.28 15.30
C ASN A 242 5.18 -17.15 15.70
N ALA A 243 5.85 -16.50 14.75
CA ALA A 243 6.69 -15.34 14.99
C ALA A 243 5.99 -14.00 14.74
N ALA A 244 4.69 -13.97 14.40
CA ALA A 244 4.02 -12.72 14.00
C ALA A 244 4.07 -11.63 15.09
N GLY A 245 3.93 -11.98 16.37
CA GLY A 245 4.04 -11.01 17.47
C GLY A 245 5.43 -10.41 17.62
N ASP A 246 6.46 -11.26 17.64
CA ASP A 246 7.87 -10.84 17.68
C ASP A 246 8.21 -9.98 16.45
N TRP A 247 7.74 -10.39 15.27
CA TRP A 247 7.97 -9.71 14.01
C TRP A 247 7.36 -8.31 13.96
N VAL A 248 6.09 -8.17 14.37
CA VAL A 248 5.44 -6.84 14.39
C VAL A 248 6.15 -5.88 15.36
N SER A 249 6.73 -6.40 16.44
CA SER A 249 7.41 -5.58 17.45
C SER A 249 8.83 -5.19 17.05
N ASN A 250 9.58 -6.08 16.40
CA ASN A 250 11.00 -5.86 16.07
C ASN A 250 11.20 -5.34 14.64
N VAL A 251 10.33 -5.74 13.71
CA VAL A 251 10.43 -5.40 12.27
C VAL A 251 9.30 -4.49 11.84
N GLY A 252 8.06 -4.77 12.24
CA GLY A 252 6.91 -3.90 11.96
C GLY A 252 6.58 -3.71 10.47
N ILE A 253 6.96 -4.65 9.61
CA ILE A 253 6.64 -4.63 8.18
C ILE A 253 5.66 -5.78 7.88
N PRO A 254 4.50 -5.56 7.24
CA PRO A 254 3.64 -6.67 6.81
C PRO A 254 4.42 -7.63 5.91
N ALA A 255 4.52 -8.91 6.26
CA ALA A 255 5.47 -9.81 5.61
C ALA A 255 4.90 -11.21 5.35
N LYS A 256 5.59 -11.97 4.50
CA LYS A 256 5.32 -13.40 4.31
C LYS A 256 6.62 -14.13 3.97
N SER A 257 6.89 -15.21 4.70
CA SER A 257 8.00 -16.14 4.42
C SER A 257 7.57 -17.31 3.54
N GLY A 258 8.52 -17.86 2.77
CA GLY A 258 8.42 -19.11 2.03
C GLY A 258 9.58 -20.06 2.36
N VAL A 259 9.29 -21.37 2.42
CA VAL A 259 10.26 -22.41 2.80
C VAL A 259 11.45 -22.58 1.84
N ALA A 260 11.39 -21.97 0.66
CA ALA A 260 12.55 -21.89 -0.23
C ALA A 260 13.61 -20.89 0.26
N GLY A 261 13.33 -20.14 1.33
CA GLY A 261 14.23 -19.14 1.90
C GLY A 261 13.91 -17.70 1.52
N GLY A 262 12.80 -17.47 0.82
CA GLY A 262 12.32 -16.14 0.45
C GLY A 262 11.50 -15.48 1.58
N ILE A 263 11.61 -14.16 1.72
CA ILE A 263 10.70 -13.35 2.53
C ILE A 263 10.29 -12.13 1.70
N ILE A 264 9.01 -11.78 1.71
CA ILE A 264 8.53 -10.46 1.27
C ILE A 264 8.14 -9.59 2.46
N GLY A 265 8.35 -8.29 2.33
CA GLY A 265 7.83 -7.25 3.22
C GLY A 265 7.20 -6.12 2.40
N ALA A 266 6.00 -5.67 2.77
CA ALA A 266 5.27 -4.62 2.05
C ALA A 266 4.90 -3.48 3.00
N LEU A 267 5.76 -2.46 3.12
CA LEU A 267 5.53 -1.31 3.98
C LEU A 267 4.62 -0.29 3.28
N PRO A 268 3.37 -0.07 3.74
CA PRO A 268 2.37 0.70 3.00
C PRO A 268 2.81 2.13 2.72
N GLY A 269 2.69 2.55 1.45
CA GLY A 269 3.05 3.89 0.98
C GLY A 269 4.54 4.15 0.84
N GLN A 270 5.41 3.18 1.11
CA GLN A 270 6.86 3.39 1.17
C GLN A 270 7.64 2.45 0.24
N VAL A 271 7.68 1.16 0.54
CA VAL A 271 8.63 0.23 -0.09
C VAL A 271 8.12 -1.21 -0.08
N GLY A 272 8.42 -1.94 -1.14
CA GLY A 272 8.39 -3.41 -1.19
C GLY A 272 9.79 -3.97 -0.98
N ILE A 273 9.91 -4.99 -0.14
CA ILE A 273 11.16 -5.61 0.28
C ILE A 273 11.09 -7.08 -0.08
N ALA A 274 12.19 -7.63 -0.55
CA ALA A 274 12.36 -9.07 -0.67
C ALA A 274 13.76 -9.49 -0.24
N THR A 275 13.84 -10.61 0.45
CA THR A 275 15.11 -11.26 0.80
C THR A 275 15.08 -12.72 0.37
N PHE A 276 16.26 -13.28 0.13
CA PHE A 276 16.43 -14.70 -0.17
C PHE A 276 17.66 -15.23 0.57
N SER A 277 17.49 -16.32 1.30
CA SER A 277 18.55 -17.16 1.86
C SER A 277 17.96 -18.52 2.26
N PRO A 278 18.43 -19.65 1.70
CA PRO A 278 17.74 -20.95 1.84
C PRO A 278 17.59 -21.50 3.26
N LYS A 279 18.53 -21.23 4.19
CA LYS A 279 18.49 -21.78 5.54
C LYS A 279 17.33 -21.21 6.36
N LEU A 280 16.52 -22.09 6.95
CA LEU A 280 15.35 -21.76 7.76
C LEU A 280 15.60 -21.99 9.27
N ASP A 281 14.94 -21.19 10.10
CA ASP A 281 14.83 -21.40 11.54
C ASP A 281 13.82 -22.52 11.89
N GLU A 282 13.67 -22.81 13.18
CA GLU A 282 12.70 -23.80 13.70
C GLU A 282 11.23 -23.44 13.40
N ARG A 283 10.96 -22.18 13.06
CA ARG A 283 9.63 -21.66 12.72
C ARG A 283 9.36 -21.67 11.21
N GLY A 284 10.34 -22.08 10.39
CA GLY A 284 10.24 -22.17 8.94
C GLY A 284 10.49 -20.84 8.21
N ASN A 285 11.15 -19.88 8.85
CA ASN A 285 11.52 -18.59 8.26
C ASN A 285 13.00 -18.54 7.90
N SER A 286 13.35 -17.82 6.82
CA SER A 286 14.75 -17.63 6.44
C SER A 286 15.54 -16.92 7.55
N VAL A 287 16.57 -17.57 8.10
CA VAL A 287 17.36 -17.05 9.23
C VAL A 287 17.99 -15.71 8.88
N ARG A 288 18.72 -15.67 7.75
CA ARG A 288 19.35 -14.43 7.28
C ARG A 288 18.32 -13.45 6.73
N GLY A 289 17.24 -13.94 6.12
CA GLY A 289 16.17 -13.08 5.63
C GLY A 289 15.52 -12.25 6.74
N VAL A 290 15.24 -12.88 7.90
CA VAL A 290 14.72 -12.20 9.10
C VAL A 290 15.72 -11.15 9.60
N ALA A 291 17.00 -11.52 9.77
CA ALA A 291 18.03 -10.61 10.23
C ALA A 291 18.24 -9.39 9.31
N ILE A 292 18.14 -9.59 7.99
CA ILE A 292 18.17 -8.50 7.01
C ILE A 292 16.97 -7.56 7.23
N CYS A 293 15.76 -8.10 7.35
CA CYS A 293 14.56 -7.28 7.57
C CYS A 293 14.60 -6.51 8.90
N GLU A 294 15.09 -7.13 9.97
CA GLU A 294 15.32 -6.46 11.27
C GLU A 294 16.31 -5.30 11.14
N LYS A 295 17.43 -5.51 10.44
CA LYS A 295 18.43 -4.46 10.22
C LYS A 295 17.89 -3.32 9.36
N LEU A 296 17.12 -3.62 8.31
CA LEU A 296 16.44 -2.62 7.49
C LEU A 296 15.45 -1.78 8.29
N SER A 297 14.63 -2.42 9.14
CA SER A 297 13.70 -1.72 10.04
C SER A 297 14.45 -0.76 10.96
N GLN A 298 15.48 -1.24 11.65
CA GLN A 298 16.25 -0.48 12.63
C GLN A 298 17.03 0.70 12.03
N ASP A 299 17.81 0.46 10.97
CA ASP A 299 18.73 1.45 10.42
C ASP A 299 18.01 2.50 9.55
N MET A 300 16.90 2.13 8.90
CA MET A 300 16.18 2.98 7.95
C MET A 300 14.83 3.51 8.46
N GLY A 301 14.42 3.16 9.69
CA GLY A 301 13.11 3.53 10.23
C GLY A 301 11.93 2.89 9.50
N LEU A 302 12.15 1.73 8.87
CA LEU A 302 11.13 1.03 8.07
C LEU A 302 10.19 0.22 8.96
N HIS A 303 9.38 0.91 9.76
CA HIS A 303 8.46 0.28 10.70
C HIS A 303 7.06 0.91 10.61
N MET A 304 5.99 0.11 10.52
CA MET A 304 4.62 0.64 10.33
C MET A 304 4.13 1.53 11.47
N MET A 305 4.70 1.37 12.67
CA MET A 305 4.41 2.20 13.84
C MET A 305 5.37 3.39 14.01
N ASP A 306 6.40 3.50 13.17
CA ASP A 306 7.28 4.68 13.13
C ASP A 306 6.67 5.73 12.18
N VAL A 307 5.64 6.41 12.67
CA VAL A 307 4.76 7.27 11.85
C VAL A 307 5.23 8.74 11.93
N SER A 308 5.56 9.31 10.77
CA SER A 308 5.83 10.75 10.64
C SER A 308 4.55 11.60 10.82
N GLN A 309 4.68 12.82 11.36
CA GLN A 309 3.56 13.77 11.49
C GLN A 309 3.19 14.42 10.13
N ILE A 310 2.58 13.63 9.23
CA ILE A 310 2.26 14.03 7.84
C ILE A 310 1.40 15.30 7.77
N ALA A 311 0.47 15.46 8.72
CA ALA A 311 -0.43 16.62 8.78
C ALA A 311 0.33 17.95 8.94
N GLY A 312 1.48 17.94 9.62
CA GLY A 312 2.32 19.11 9.87
C GLY A 312 2.68 19.88 8.60
N ALA A 313 2.99 19.14 7.55
CA ALA A 313 3.40 19.69 6.26
C ALA A 313 2.25 19.79 5.25
N THR A 314 1.06 19.25 5.51
CA THR A 314 0.01 19.13 4.47
C THR A 314 -0.61 20.47 4.07
N VAL A 315 -0.73 21.42 5.00
CA VAL A 315 -1.39 22.71 4.78
C VAL A 315 -0.44 23.84 5.10
N SER A 316 -0.24 24.75 4.15
CA SER A 316 0.39 26.05 4.37
C SER A 316 -0.60 27.17 4.10
N THR A 317 -0.52 28.22 4.90
CA THR A 317 -1.32 29.43 4.76
C THR A 317 -0.41 30.56 4.33
N THR A 318 -0.83 31.30 3.31
CA THR A 318 -0.09 32.45 2.79
C THR A 318 -1.06 33.58 2.51
N VAL A 319 -0.61 34.82 2.64
CA VAL A 319 -1.43 36.01 2.38
C VAL A 319 -0.82 36.79 1.23
N ALA A 320 -1.67 37.19 0.31
CA ALA A 320 -1.30 37.94 -0.86
C ALA A 320 -2.13 39.22 -0.95
N THR A 321 -1.47 40.34 -1.26
CA THR A 321 -2.15 41.60 -1.57
C THR A 321 -2.29 41.75 -3.07
N ILE A 322 -3.52 42.04 -3.52
CA ILE A 322 -3.86 42.24 -4.93
C ILE A 322 -3.32 43.58 -5.41
N VAL A 323 -2.60 43.58 -6.53
CA VAL A 323 -2.11 44.78 -7.22
C VAL A 323 -2.81 44.87 -8.58
N ALA A 324 -3.52 45.96 -8.84
CA ALA A 324 -4.27 46.14 -10.08
C ALA A 324 -3.40 46.01 -11.32
N GLY A 325 -3.97 45.43 -12.38
CA GLY A 325 -3.32 45.36 -13.69
C GLY A 325 -3.57 46.63 -14.51
N ASP A 326 -2.70 46.88 -15.50
CA ASP A 326 -2.81 48.05 -16.40
C ASP A 326 -4.16 48.15 -17.11
N LYS A 327 -4.82 47.01 -17.33
CA LYS A 327 -6.13 46.93 -18.01
C LYS A 327 -7.31 47.28 -17.10
N GLU A 328 -7.16 47.11 -15.78
CA GLU A 328 -8.23 47.32 -14.79
C GLU A 328 -7.68 48.03 -13.53
N PRO A 329 -7.16 49.27 -13.64
CA PRO A 329 -6.46 49.97 -12.57
C PRO A 329 -7.34 50.34 -11.36
N HIS A 330 -8.67 50.25 -11.50
CA HIS A 330 -9.65 50.61 -10.47
C HIS A 330 -10.48 49.41 -9.99
N HIS A 331 -9.95 48.19 -10.11
CA HIS A 331 -10.65 46.99 -9.67
C HIS A 331 -10.97 47.06 -8.15
N PRO A 332 -12.20 46.74 -7.69
CA PRO A 332 -12.63 46.93 -6.31
C PRO A 332 -11.87 46.11 -5.26
N ASN A 333 -11.15 45.08 -5.70
CA ASN A 333 -10.30 44.25 -4.84
C ASN A 333 -8.83 44.65 -4.86
N CYS A 334 -8.42 45.71 -5.56
CA CYS A 334 -7.06 46.21 -5.49
C CYS A 334 -6.70 46.62 -4.04
N GLU A 335 -5.45 46.37 -3.65
CA GLU A 335 -4.91 46.57 -2.29
C GLU A 335 -5.59 45.74 -1.19
N ARG A 336 -6.51 44.84 -1.53
CA ARG A 336 -7.12 43.92 -0.56
C ARG A 336 -6.28 42.67 -0.39
N GLU A 337 -6.29 42.17 0.84
CA GLU A 337 -5.68 40.89 1.19
C GLU A 337 -6.57 39.72 0.76
N VAL A 338 -5.91 38.70 0.22
CA VAL A 338 -6.45 37.38 -0.11
C VAL A 338 -5.66 36.36 0.66
N ILE A 339 -6.36 35.43 1.29
CA ILE A 339 -5.73 34.29 1.96
C ILE A 339 -5.71 33.08 1.04
N VAL A 340 -4.56 32.40 1.01
CA VAL A 340 -4.31 31.21 0.20
C VAL A 340 -3.98 30.05 1.13
N PHE A 341 -4.83 29.03 1.12
CA PHE A 341 -4.59 27.75 1.78
C PHE A 341 -4.09 26.76 0.75
N SER A 342 -2.79 26.45 0.78
CA SER A 342 -2.17 25.49 -0.14
C SER A 342 -2.07 24.12 0.52
N LEU A 343 -2.59 23.11 -0.16
CA LEU A 343 -2.48 21.72 0.22
C LEU A 343 -1.42 21.02 -0.63
N ARG A 344 -0.64 20.13 -0.02
CA ARG A 344 0.41 19.37 -0.71
C ARG A 344 0.51 17.92 -0.29
N GLY A 345 1.00 17.09 -1.22
CA GLY A 345 1.23 15.67 -1.00
C GLY A 345 -0.05 14.84 -0.94
N ALA A 346 -0.04 13.76 -0.14
CA ALA A 346 -1.19 12.90 0.04
C ALA A 346 -2.14 13.48 1.10
N VAL A 347 -3.24 14.10 0.67
CA VAL A 347 -4.24 14.67 1.57
C VAL A 347 -5.21 13.58 2.02
N ARG A 348 -5.24 13.37 3.35
CA ARG A 348 -6.10 12.45 4.08
C ARG A 348 -6.83 13.21 5.19
N PHE A 349 -7.55 12.50 6.06
CA PHE A 349 -8.30 13.10 7.16
C PHE A 349 -7.49 14.15 7.97
N PRO A 350 -6.26 13.87 8.44
CA PRO A 350 -5.51 14.87 9.22
C PRO A 350 -5.16 16.13 8.43
N GLY A 351 -4.86 16.01 7.13
CA GLY A 351 -4.58 17.17 6.27
C GLY A 351 -5.82 18.03 6.05
N SER A 352 -6.96 17.40 5.75
CA SER A 352 -8.24 18.10 5.59
C SER A 352 -8.79 18.68 6.90
N GLU A 353 -8.54 18.01 8.03
CA GLU A 353 -8.87 18.53 9.37
C GLU A 353 -8.05 19.77 9.68
N ARG A 354 -6.74 19.74 9.38
CA ARG A 354 -5.85 20.89 9.56
C ARG A 354 -6.29 22.07 8.72
N LEU A 355 -6.71 21.85 7.47
CA LEU A 355 -7.30 22.89 6.63
C LEU A 355 -8.54 23.48 7.32
N SER A 356 -9.46 22.63 7.77
CA SER A 356 -10.68 23.08 8.46
C SER A 356 -10.37 23.94 9.70
N ARG A 357 -9.41 23.53 10.53
CA ARG A 357 -8.95 24.35 11.67
C ARG A 357 -8.30 25.65 11.24
N ALA A 358 -7.50 25.64 10.18
CA ALA A 358 -6.88 26.85 9.66
C ALA A 358 -7.94 27.83 9.14
N LEU A 359 -8.94 27.35 8.39
CA LEU A 359 -10.08 28.17 7.96
C LEU A 359 -10.81 28.80 9.15
N VAL A 360 -11.16 28.00 10.17
CA VAL A 360 -11.84 28.51 11.37
C VAL A 360 -10.98 29.52 12.14
N ARG A 361 -9.68 29.28 12.26
CA ARG A 361 -8.77 30.17 12.98
C ARG A 361 -8.59 31.50 12.26
N GLU A 362 -8.32 31.47 10.96
CA GLU A 362 -7.96 32.66 10.19
C GLU A 362 -9.19 33.51 9.80
N LEU A 363 -10.33 32.85 9.53
CA LEU A 363 -11.53 33.50 9.00
C LEU A 363 -12.68 33.66 10.00
N GLY A 364 -12.65 32.93 11.12
CA GLY A 364 -13.69 32.99 12.15
C GLY A 364 -13.65 34.27 12.98
N ASP A 365 -14.53 34.35 13.98
CA ASP A 365 -14.53 35.47 14.93
C ASP A 365 -13.24 35.51 15.76
N PRO A 366 -12.67 36.70 16.01
CA PRO A 366 -11.51 36.84 16.89
C PRO A 366 -11.78 36.27 18.28
N LYS A 367 -10.90 35.39 18.76
CA LYS A 367 -11.02 34.74 20.06
C LYS A 367 -10.05 35.39 21.06
N PRO A 368 -10.53 35.80 22.25
CA PRO A 368 -9.67 36.43 23.27
C PRO A 368 -8.47 35.57 23.70
N GLY A 369 -8.55 34.24 23.59
CA GLY A 369 -7.48 33.31 23.97
C GLY A 369 -6.54 32.87 22.85
N ASP A 370 -6.70 33.36 21.62
CA ASP A 370 -5.85 33.02 20.47
C ASP A 370 -5.50 34.29 19.68
N PRO A 371 -4.42 35.01 20.08
CA PRO A 371 -3.96 36.20 19.39
C PRO A 371 -3.70 35.92 17.90
N GLY A 372 -4.31 36.72 17.02
CA GLY A 372 -4.24 36.54 15.57
C GLY A 372 -5.38 35.70 14.97
N SER A 373 -6.23 35.06 15.79
CA SER A 373 -7.47 34.46 15.28
C SER A 373 -8.41 35.54 14.71
N GLY A 374 -9.08 35.20 13.62
CA GLY A 374 -9.98 36.08 12.88
C GLY A 374 -9.29 37.26 12.18
N LYS A 375 -7.95 37.26 12.08
CA LYS A 375 -7.16 38.32 11.43
C LYS A 375 -7.63 38.57 10.00
N TYR A 376 -8.05 37.53 9.29
CA TYR A 376 -8.47 37.60 7.89
C TYR A 376 -9.99 37.41 7.71
N SER A 377 -10.77 37.65 8.76
CA SER A 377 -12.25 37.55 8.73
C SER A 377 -12.89 38.40 7.61
N ASN A 378 -12.28 39.55 7.28
CA ASN A 378 -12.76 40.49 6.25
C ASN A 378 -12.08 40.35 4.87
N THR A 379 -11.38 39.24 4.60
CA THR A 379 -10.72 39.02 3.30
C THR A 379 -11.74 39.02 2.14
N CYS A 380 -11.31 39.56 0.99
CA CYS A 380 -12.18 39.69 -0.18
C CYS A 380 -12.42 38.35 -0.91
N ALA A 381 -11.51 37.38 -0.76
CA ALA A 381 -11.62 36.05 -1.33
C ALA A 381 -10.77 35.04 -0.56
N VAL A 382 -11.16 33.77 -0.62
CA VAL A 382 -10.41 32.64 -0.06
C VAL A 382 -9.96 31.74 -1.20
N VAL A 383 -8.66 31.50 -1.31
CA VAL A 383 -8.10 30.56 -2.29
C VAL A 383 -7.75 29.25 -1.61
N ILE A 384 -8.23 28.14 -2.13
CA ILE A 384 -7.81 26.79 -1.74
C ILE A 384 -7.02 26.20 -2.91
N SER A 385 -5.71 26.05 -2.75
CA SER A 385 -4.84 25.50 -3.80
C SER A 385 -4.60 24.01 -3.58
N LEU A 386 -5.00 23.21 -4.57
CA LEU A 386 -4.73 21.78 -4.67
C LEU A 386 -3.60 21.46 -5.66
N ARG A 387 -2.85 22.48 -6.10
CA ARG A 387 -1.80 22.37 -7.12
C ARG A 387 -0.77 21.28 -6.83
N ASP A 388 -0.31 21.20 -5.59
CA ASP A 388 0.74 20.27 -5.15
C ASP A 388 0.16 19.02 -4.47
N VAL A 389 -1.16 18.80 -4.58
CA VAL A 389 -1.81 17.60 -4.08
C VAL A 389 -1.49 16.45 -5.04
N TYR A 390 -0.86 15.41 -4.50
CA TYR A 390 -0.56 14.19 -5.24
C TYR A 390 -1.72 13.18 -5.18
N SER A 391 -2.46 13.15 -4.05
CA SER A 391 -3.65 12.31 -3.95
C SER A 391 -4.63 12.82 -2.90
N LEU A 392 -5.91 12.78 -3.23
CA LEU A 392 -7.00 13.18 -2.35
C LEU A 392 -7.96 12.00 -2.10
N ASN A 393 -8.09 11.55 -0.85
CA ASN A 393 -9.04 10.48 -0.53
C ASN A 393 -10.47 10.99 -0.35
N THR A 394 -11.45 10.08 -0.37
CA THR A 394 -12.88 10.41 -0.27
C THR A 394 -13.23 11.19 1.00
N VAL A 395 -12.57 10.89 2.13
CA VAL A 395 -12.82 11.59 3.40
C VAL A 395 -12.35 13.03 3.32
N ALA A 396 -11.11 13.26 2.85
CA ALA A 396 -10.57 14.59 2.68
C ALA A 396 -11.40 15.41 1.68
N ARG A 397 -11.78 14.80 0.56
CA ARG A 397 -12.67 15.44 -0.43
C ARG A 397 -13.99 15.89 0.18
N ARG A 398 -14.65 15.04 0.98
CA ARG A 398 -15.89 15.40 1.69
C ARG A 398 -15.71 16.58 2.63
N ILE A 399 -14.61 16.61 3.38
CA ILE A 399 -14.30 17.73 4.29
C ILE A 399 -14.05 19.02 3.49
N LEU A 400 -13.29 18.95 2.40
CA LEU A 400 -13.07 20.09 1.50
C LEU A 400 -14.38 20.62 0.90
N HIS A 401 -15.25 19.74 0.41
CA HIS A 401 -16.58 20.13 -0.10
C HIS A 401 -17.41 20.84 0.96
N GLU A 402 -17.43 20.31 2.19
CA GLU A 402 -18.14 20.92 3.31
C GLU A 402 -17.53 22.27 3.72
N SER A 403 -16.20 22.38 3.75
CA SER A 403 -15.50 23.65 4.01
C SER A 403 -15.88 24.71 2.96
N VAL A 404 -15.86 24.36 1.67
CA VAL A 404 -16.27 25.27 0.58
C VAL A 404 -17.73 25.69 0.74
N LYS A 405 -18.64 24.73 1.01
CA LYS A 405 -20.07 25.00 1.24
C LYS A 405 -20.29 26.01 2.35
N ARG A 406 -19.58 25.89 3.48
CA ARG A 406 -19.68 26.82 4.62
C ARG A 406 -19.16 28.21 4.31
N LEU A 407 -18.00 28.32 3.65
CA LEU A 407 -17.44 29.61 3.26
C LEU A 407 -18.40 30.39 2.35
N ILE A 408 -19.07 29.71 1.42
CA ILE A 408 -20.07 30.33 0.52
C ILE A 408 -21.31 30.75 1.31
N ALA A 409 -21.77 29.93 2.25
CA ALA A 409 -22.92 30.26 3.11
C ALA A 409 -22.66 31.48 4.01
N GLU A 410 -21.41 31.70 4.44
CA GLU A 410 -20.94 32.92 5.11
C GLU A 410 -20.80 34.13 4.18
N GLY A 411 -21.03 33.93 2.88
CA GLY A 411 -21.02 34.99 1.87
C GLY A 411 -19.64 35.30 1.27
N ARG A 412 -18.65 34.44 1.49
CA ARG A 412 -17.29 34.61 0.97
C ARG A 412 -17.20 34.17 -0.49
N THR A 413 -16.32 34.82 -1.25
CA THR A 413 -15.88 34.35 -2.56
C THR A 413 -14.79 33.30 -2.37
N VAL A 414 -14.96 32.12 -2.97
CA VAL A 414 -14.04 30.98 -2.86
C VAL A 414 -13.51 30.63 -4.24
N VAL A 415 -12.19 30.53 -4.36
CA VAL A 415 -11.52 30.06 -5.56
C VAL A 415 -10.74 28.79 -5.25
N VAL A 416 -10.98 27.73 -6.01
CA VAL A 416 -10.25 26.47 -5.88
C VAL A 416 -9.33 26.29 -7.08
N VAL A 417 -8.03 26.19 -6.83
CA VAL A 417 -7.03 25.87 -7.87
C VAL A 417 -6.86 24.36 -7.90
N ASP A 418 -7.41 23.70 -8.93
CA ASP A 418 -7.45 22.24 -9.04
C ASP A 418 -7.08 21.80 -10.48
N PRO A 419 -5.78 21.82 -10.83
CA PRO A 419 -5.32 21.46 -12.17
C PRO A 419 -5.59 19.98 -12.51
N ALA A 420 -5.56 19.10 -11.51
CA ALA A 420 -5.75 17.66 -11.64
C ALA A 420 -7.22 17.21 -11.59
N GLN A 421 -8.15 18.14 -11.31
CA GLN A 421 -9.58 17.86 -11.10
C GLN A 421 -9.83 16.83 -9.96
N ASP A 422 -9.00 16.88 -8.92
CA ASP A 422 -9.04 15.96 -7.79
C ASP A 422 -10.29 16.14 -6.91
N LEU A 423 -10.82 17.38 -6.87
CA LEU A 423 -11.95 17.73 -6.01
C LEU A 423 -13.27 17.15 -6.53
N GLN A 424 -13.42 16.96 -7.85
CA GLN A 424 -14.61 16.38 -8.50
C GLN A 424 -15.92 16.95 -7.94
N MET A 425 -16.14 18.26 -8.09
CA MET A 425 -17.41 18.90 -7.71
C MET A 425 -18.45 18.70 -8.81
N ASP A 426 -19.68 18.32 -8.44
CA ASP A 426 -20.78 18.19 -9.41
C ASP A 426 -21.17 19.55 -9.99
N ASP A 427 -21.44 19.60 -11.30
CA ASP A 427 -21.87 20.81 -12.00
C ASP A 427 -23.16 21.41 -11.41
N SER A 428 -24.02 20.59 -10.79
CA SER A 428 -25.19 21.06 -10.05
C SER A 428 -24.84 21.78 -8.76
N ASP A 429 -23.80 21.34 -8.03
CA ASP A 429 -23.32 22.02 -6.81
C ASP A 429 -22.70 23.38 -7.17
N ILE A 430 -21.99 23.46 -8.30
CA ILE A 430 -21.42 24.70 -8.84
C ILE A 430 -22.53 25.65 -9.34
N ALA A 431 -23.54 25.14 -10.05
CA ALA A 431 -24.64 25.93 -10.59
C ALA A 431 -25.58 26.49 -9.50
N ILE A 432 -25.80 25.76 -8.40
CA ILE A 432 -26.61 26.20 -7.26
C ILE A 432 -25.89 27.27 -6.43
N GLN A 433 -24.55 27.28 -6.42
CA GLN A 433 -23.73 28.18 -5.60
C GLN A 433 -23.42 29.54 -6.24
N GLY A 434 -23.78 29.75 -7.51
CA GLY A 434 -23.71 31.06 -8.17
C GLY A 434 -22.29 31.65 -8.29
N SER A 435 -22.21 32.96 -8.50
CA SER A 435 -21.00 33.74 -8.82
C SER A 435 -19.88 33.77 -7.75
N ARG A 436 -19.99 32.99 -6.66
CA ARG A 436 -19.08 33.03 -5.50
C ARG A 436 -18.15 31.82 -5.38
N LEU A 437 -18.34 30.77 -6.19
CA LEU A 437 -17.39 29.68 -6.31
C LEU A 437 -16.78 29.66 -7.71
N ARG A 438 -15.46 29.55 -7.80
CA ARG A 438 -14.75 29.32 -9.05
C ARG A 438 -13.71 28.22 -8.89
N VAL A 439 -13.80 27.18 -9.72
CA VAL A 439 -12.73 26.18 -9.87
C VAL A 439 -11.90 26.55 -11.10
N VAL A 440 -10.59 26.67 -10.92
CA VAL A 440 -9.63 27.12 -11.95
C VAL A 440 -8.45 26.18 -12.06
N LYS A 441 -7.72 26.24 -13.18
CA LYS A 441 -6.57 25.35 -13.42
C LYS A 441 -5.24 25.93 -12.96
N SER A 442 -5.19 27.23 -12.65
CA SER A 442 -3.95 27.89 -12.27
C SER A 442 -4.17 29.02 -11.27
N GLU A 443 -3.11 29.34 -10.52
CA GLU A 443 -3.06 30.53 -9.67
C GLU A 443 -3.18 31.83 -10.47
N HIS A 444 -2.83 31.82 -11.75
CA HIS A 444 -3.04 32.97 -12.63
C HIS A 444 -4.52 33.22 -12.89
N GLU A 445 -5.28 32.20 -13.27
CA GLU A 445 -6.74 32.28 -13.43
C GLU A 445 -7.44 32.67 -12.13
N ALA A 446 -6.94 32.17 -10.98
CA ALA A 446 -7.45 32.56 -9.67
C ALA A 446 -7.27 34.08 -9.44
N ARG A 447 -6.09 34.60 -9.72
CA ARG A 447 -5.77 36.03 -9.58
C ARG A 447 -6.62 36.90 -10.49
N ASP A 448 -6.72 36.54 -11.77
CA ASP A 448 -7.53 37.31 -12.73
C ASP A 448 -9.02 37.37 -12.31
N TYR A 449 -9.55 36.26 -11.78
CA TYR A 449 -10.93 36.21 -11.29
C TYR A 449 -11.16 37.09 -10.04
N ILE A 450 -10.18 37.17 -9.13
CA ILE A 450 -10.32 37.95 -7.90
C ILE A 450 -9.98 39.44 -8.11
N GLY A 451 -8.94 39.73 -8.88
CA GLY A 451 -8.30 41.06 -8.98
C GLY A 451 -8.44 41.77 -10.33
N GLY A 452 -9.07 41.15 -11.32
CA GLY A 452 -9.18 41.69 -12.69
C GLY A 452 -8.02 41.27 -13.60
N VAL A 453 -8.21 41.39 -14.92
CA VAL A 453 -7.27 40.87 -15.92
C VAL A 453 -5.91 41.58 -15.84
N GLY A 454 -4.83 40.81 -15.68
CA GLY A 454 -3.46 41.33 -15.62
C GLY A 454 -3.07 41.84 -14.23
N CYS A 455 -3.86 41.52 -13.22
CA CYS A 455 -3.53 41.74 -11.82
C CYS A 455 -2.29 40.92 -11.40
N SER A 456 -1.48 41.49 -10.50
CA SER A 456 -0.37 40.81 -9.84
C SER A 456 -0.58 40.72 -8.33
N THR A 457 0.26 39.97 -7.63
CA THR A 457 0.14 39.77 -6.18
C THR A 457 1.49 39.96 -5.51
N VAL A 458 1.50 40.67 -4.39
CA VAL A 458 2.66 40.75 -3.49
C VAL A 458 2.40 39.82 -2.32
N LEU A 459 3.30 38.86 -2.11
CA LEU A 459 3.23 37.97 -0.95
C LEU A 459 3.67 38.76 0.28
N ILE A 460 2.88 38.68 1.34
CA ILE A 460 3.33 39.10 2.66
C ILE A 460 4.06 37.89 3.24
N GLU A 461 5.38 37.85 3.09
CA GLU A 461 6.20 36.98 3.93
C GLU A 461 6.16 37.59 5.34
N ASP A 462 5.61 36.85 6.31
CA ASP A 462 5.83 37.19 7.71
C ASP A 462 7.35 37.11 7.93
N ASP A 463 8.00 38.26 8.12
CA ASP A 463 9.39 38.34 8.58
C ASP A 463 9.49 37.54 9.90
N TRP A 464 10.09 36.35 9.84
CA TRP A 464 10.50 35.57 11.01
C TRP A 464 11.94 35.89 11.38
#